data_AF-A0A2T5HYA3-F1
#
_entry.id   AF-A0A2T5HYA3-F1
#
_cell.length_a   1.000
_cell.length_b   1.000
_cell.length_c   1.000
_cell.angle_alpha   90.00
_cell.angle_beta   90.00
_cell.angle_gamma   90.00
#
_symmetry.space_group_name_H-M   'P 1'
#
loop_
_entity.id
_entity.type
_entity.pdbx_description
1 polymer ?
#
loop_
_entity_poly.entity_id
_entity_poly.type
_entity_poly.pdbx_seq_one_letter_code
_entity_poly.pdbx_strand_id
1 'polypeptide(L)'
;MEYLIKYTSCQEIERITGEDLKTIKQWKKGTRKVPASAIRLLRLYIEGDASALLGKDWDGHVFRDNMLFIPEWRRGLTPGEIRALFWQVQLISSLKKEIELLKEELERRNNEFDSLEVKADFYRRQLVLESRFGMILQKSFY
;
A
#
# COMPACT_ATOMS: atom_id res chain seq x y z
N MET A 1 16.92 -8.44 -29.36
CA MET A 1 17.48 -9.49 -28.48
C MET A 1 18.93 -9.81 -28.81
N GLU A 2 19.31 -10.03 -30.08
CA GLU A 2 20.73 -10.29 -30.45
C GLU A 2 21.69 -9.14 -30.15
N TYR A 3 21.19 -7.89 -30.06
CA TYR A 3 22.03 -6.73 -29.75
C TYR A 3 22.71 -6.83 -28.38
N LEU A 4 22.04 -7.39 -27.36
CA LEU A 4 22.62 -7.54 -26.02
C LEU A 4 23.87 -8.43 -26.04
N ILE A 5 23.86 -9.48 -26.84
CA ILE A 5 24.98 -10.40 -26.96
C ILE A 5 26.09 -9.80 -27.82
N LYS A 6 25.71 -9.01 -28.84
CA LYS A 6 26.65 -8.36 -29.75
C LYS A 6 27.44 -7.25 -29.07
N TYR A 7 26.79 -6.40 -28.29
CA TYR A 7 27.38 -5.19 -27.70
C TYR A 7 27.98 -5.40 -26.30
N THR A 8 27.61 -6.45 -25.57
CA THR A 8 28.17 -6.75 -24.24
C THR A 8 29.46 -7.56 -24.36
N SER A 9 30.46 -7.31 -23.50
CA SER A 9 31.72 -8.06 -23.52
C SER A 9 31.52 -9.54 -23.16
N CYS A 10 32.40 -10.44 -23.61
CA CYS A 10 32.28 -11.87 -23.27
C CYS A 10 32.44 -12.12 -21.76
N GLN A 11 33.30 -11.35 -21.11
CA GLN A 11 33.54 -11.43 -19.66
C GLN A 11 32.31 -10.99 -18.86
N GLU A 12 31.62 -9.95 -19.31
CA GLU A 12 30.40 -9.49 -18.65
C GLU A 12 29.25 -10.49 -18.86
N ILE A 13 29.13 -11.08 -20.06
CA ILE A 13 28.15 -12.16 -20.29
C ILE A 13 28.45 -13.36 -19.39
N GLU A 14 29.72 -13.78 -19.28
CA GLU A 14 30.13 -14.88 -18.38
C GLU A 14 29.77 -14.58 -16.93
N ARG A 15 30.03 -13.37 -16.45
CA ARG A 15 29.68 -12.94 -15.10
C ARG A 15 28.17 -12.99 -14.84
N ILE A 16 27.35 -12.59 -15.82
CA ILE A 16 25.89 -12.51 -15.69
C ILE A 16 25.23 -13.90 -15.81
N THR A 17 25.65 -14.69 -16.80
CA THR A 17 24.99 -15.96 -17.14
C THR A 17 25.66 -17.18 -16.50
N GLY A 18 26.91 -17.05 -16.02
CA GLY A 18 27.69 -18.16 -15.45
C GLY A 18 28.18 -19.19 -16.48
N GLU A 19 28.18 -18.83 -17.77
CA GLU A 19 28.44 -19.75 -18.87
C GLU A 19 29.88 -19.61 -19.38
N ASP A 20 30.46 -20.72 -19.85
CA ASP A 20 31.86 -20.74 -20.27
C ASP A 20 32.14 -19.85 -21.48
N LEU A 21 33.31 -19.20 -21.49
CA LEU A 21 33.76 -18.32 -22.57
C LEU A 21 33.71 -18.96 -23.96
N LYS A 22 33.94 -20.27 -24.09
CA LYS A 22 33.85 -20.98 -25.38
C LYS A 22 32.41 -20.98 -25.89
N THR A 23 31.45 -21.25 -25.01
CA THR A 23 30.01 -21.21 -25.32
C THR A 23 29.57 -19.80 -25.69
N ILE A 24 30.01 -18.79 -24.94
CA ILE A 24 29.69 -17.37 -25.21
C ILE A 24 30.27 -16.92 -26.55
N LYS A 25 31.50 -17.33 -26.88
CA LYS A 25 32.10 -17.05 -28.21
C LYS A 25 31.28 -17.67 -29.34
N GLN A 26 30.73 -18.87 -29.15
CA GLN A 26 29.84 -19.51 -30.13
C GLN A 26 28.50 -18.77 -30.26
N TRP A 27 27.95 -18.25 -29.16
CA TRP A 27 26.76 -17.41 -29.17
C TRP A 27 26.98 -16.13 -29.98
N LYS A 28 28.09 -15.42 -29.73
CA LYS A 28 28.44 -14.21 -30.49
C LYS A 28 28.67 -14.46 -31.97
N LYS A 29 29.22 -15.62 -32.33
CA LYS A 29 29.43 -16.04 -33.72
C LYS A 29 28.15 -16.51 -34.42
N GLY A 30 27.06 -16.72 -33.67
CA GLY A 30 25.80 -17.27 -34.20
C GLY A 30 25.85 -18.78 -34.49
N THR A 31 26.93 -19.48 -34.14
CA THR A 31 27.07 -20.93 -34.38
C THR A 31 26.26 -21.77 -33.39
N ARG A 32 25.83 -21.19 -32.28
CA ARG A 32 25.00 -21.84 -31.27
C ARG A 32 23.88 -20.90 -30.84
N LYS A 33 22.64 -21.40 -30.81
CA LYS A 33 21.48 -20.65 -30.32
C LYS A 33 21.63 -20.34 -28.83
N VAL A 34 21.31 -19.11 -28.47
CA VAL A 34 21.39 -18.65 -27.08
C VAL A 34 20.16 -19.15 -26.32
N PRO A 35 20.33 -19.74 -25.13
CA PRO A 35 19.21 -20.12 -24.29
C PRO A 35 18.31 -18.93 -23.93
N ALA A 36 16.99 -19.16 -23.87
CA ALA A 36 16.04 -18.13 -23.50
C ALA A 36 16.29 -17.59 -22.07
N SER A 37 16.73 -18.45 -21.15
CA SER A 37 17.12 -18.08 -19.79
C SER A 37 18.28 -17.08 -19.76
N ALA A 38 19.33 -17.33 -20.55
CA ALA A 38 20.48 -16.43 -20.67
C ALA A 38 20.05 -15.05 -21.22
N ILE A 39 19.16 -15.02 -22.21
CA ILE A 39 18.61 -13.77 -22.74
C ILE A 39 17.83 -13.01 -21.64
N ARG A 40 16.99 -13.69 -20.87
CA ARG A 40 16.22 -13.08 -19.78
C ARG A 40 17.12 -12.49 -18.69
N LEU A 41 18.16 -13.21 -18.29
CA LEU A 41 19.15 -12.72 -17.33
C LEU A 41 19.90 -11.48 -17.84
N LEU A 42 20.32 -11.50 -19.11
CA LEU A 42 20.97 -10.35 -19.72
C LEU A 42 20.05 -9.13 -19.78
N ARG A 43 18.76 -9.31 -20.08
CA ARG A 43 17.78 -8.21 -20.06
C ARG A 43 17.61 -7.62 -18.67
N LEU A 44 17.45 -8.48 -17.66
CA LEU A 44 17.34 -8.01 -16.28
C LEU A 44 18.60 -7.25 -15.84
N TYR A 45 19.79 -7.79 -16.09
CA TYR A 45 21.03 -7.22 -15.56
C TYR A 45 21.49 -5.97 -16.31
N ILE A 46 21.28 -5.90 -17.63
CA ILE A 46 21.74 -4.78 -18.47
C ILE A 46 20.67 -3.69 -18.56
N GLU A 47 19.41 -4.08 -18.80
CA GLU A 47 18.32 -3.12 -19.02
C GLU A 47 17.55 -2.82 -17.73
N GLY A 48 17.73 -3.64 -16.69
CA GLY A 48 16.95 -3.56 -15.46
C GLY A 48 15.54 -4.13 -15.60
N ASP A 49 15.17 -4.67 -16.77
CA ASP A 49 13.80 -5.08 -17.10
C ASP A 49 13.34 -6.25 -16.21
N ALA A 50 12.45 -5.93 -15.25
CA ALA A 50 11.91 -6.90 -14.30
C ALA A 50 11.01 -7.94 -14.97
N SER A 51 10.31 -7.56 -16.05
CA SER A 51 9.40 -8.44 -16.78
C SER A 51 10.11 -9.65 -17.39
N ALA A 52 11.41 -9.51 -17.66
CA ALA A 52 12.24 -10.57 -18.24
C ALA A 52 12.26 -11.84 -17.37
N LEU A 53 12.22 -11.71 -16.04
CA LEU A 53 12.14 -12.85 -15.12
C LEU A 53 10.77 -13.01 -14.47
N LEU A 54 10.12 -11.90 -14.11
CA LEU A 54 8.95 -11.92 -13.22
C LEU A 54 7.62 -12.00 -13.98
N GLY A 55 7.64 -11.88 -15.31
CA GLY A 55 6.46 -12.01 -16.16
C GLY A 55 5.79 -10.69 -16.52
N LYS A 56 4.61 -10.78 -17.14
CA LYS A 56 3.91 -9.62 -17.74
C LYS A 56 3.45 -8.58 -16.73
N ASP A 57 3.17 -8.98 -15.49
CA ASP A 57 2.72 -8.05 -14.45
C ASP A 57 3.81 -7.05 -14.03
N TRP A 58 5.07 -7.36 -14.39
CA TRP A 58 6.24 -6.51 -14.15
C TRP A 58 6.65 -5.71 -15.39
N ASP A 59 5.79 -5.64 -16.41
CA ASP A 59 6.07 -4.82 -17.59
C ASP A 59 6.25 -3.35 -17.20
N GLY A 60 7.23 -2.70 -17.82
CA GLY A 60 7.66 -1.34 -17.48
C GLY A 60 8.37 -1.15 -16.14
N HIS A 61 8.48 -2.20 -15.30
CA HIS A 61 9.21 -2.11 -14.03
C HIS A 61 10.71 -2.31 -14.27
N VAL A 62 11.52 -1.43 -13.67
CA VAL A 62 12.97 -1.39 -13.93
C VAL A 62 13.75 -1.39 -12.63
N PHE A 63 14.71 -2.29 -12.50
CA PHE A 63 15.73 -2.26 -11.45
C PHE A 63 16.91 -1.40 -11.91
N ARG A 64 17.16 -0.30 -11.21
CA ARG A 64 18.30 0.60 -11.47
C ARG A 64 18.81 1.18 -10.16
N ASP A 65 20.13 1.30 -10.02
CA ASP A 65 20.78 1.92 -8.86
C ASP A 65 20.32 1.34 -7.51
N ASN A 66 20.15 0.01 -7.46
CA ASN A 66 19.64 -0.72 -6.30
C ASN A 66 18.22 -0.31 -5.85
N MET A 67 17.44 0.27 -6.75
CA MET A 67 16.04 0.65 -6.54
C MET A 67 15.14 -0.02 -7.58
N LEU A 68 13.88 -0.25 -7.21
CA LEU A 68 12.81 -0.67 -8.11
C LEU A 68 12.03 0.56 -8.57
N PHE A 69 12.05 0.84 -9.87
CA PHE A 69 11.22 1.86 -10.49
C PHE A 69 9.92 1.22 -10.98
N ILE A 70 8.81 1.78 -10.49
CA ILE A 70 7.46 1.40 -10.89
C ILE A 70 7.01 2.41 -11.96
N PRO A 71 6.33 1.98 -13.03
CA PRO A 71 5.70 2.88 -13.99
C PRO A 71 4.87 3.95 -13.27
N GLU A 72 4.87 5.18 -13.79
CA GLU A 72 4.13 6.34 -13.24
C GLU A 72 4.66 6.91 -11.91
N TRP A 73 5.58 6.23 -11.24
CA TRP A 73 6.14 6.71 -9.98
C TRP A 73 7.34 7.63 -10.25
N ARG A 74 7.36 8.80 -9.60
CA ARG A 74 8.45 9.78 -9.76
C ARG A 74 9.79 9.32 -9.21
N ARG A 75 9.77 8.39 -8.24
CA ARG A 75 10.97 7.88 -7.55
C ARG A 75 10.94 6.36 -7.48
N GLY A 76 12.13 5.76 -7.47
CA GLY A 76 12.29 4.35 -7.19
C GLY A 76 12.06 4.01 -5.72
N LEU A 77 11.78 2.73 -5.47
CA LEU A 77 11.67 2.13 -4.15
C LEU A 77 12.99 1.48 -3.75
N THR A 78 13.46 1.80 -2.56
CA THR A 78 14.60 1.12 -1.96
C THR A 78 14.19 -0.28 -1.44
N PRO A 79 15.14 -1.21 -1.28
CA PRO A 79 14.84 -2.54 -0.72
C PRO A 79 14.23 -2.47 0.68
N GLY A 80 14.60 -1.45 1.47
CA GLY A 80 14.01 -1.21 2.79
C GLY A 80 12.54 -0.84 2.70
N GLU A 81 12.18 0.05 1.77
CA GLU A 81 10.79 0.44 1.54
C GLU A 81 9.95 -0.73 1.02
N ILE A 82 10.47 -1.53 0.09
CA ILE A 82 9.77 -2.72 -0.42
C ILE A 82 9.43 -3.67 0.74
N ARG A 83 10.37 -3.92 1.66
CA ARG A 83 10.10 -4.73 2.86
C ARG A 83 9.11 -4.08 3.82
N ALA A 84 9.09 -2.76 3.88
CA ALA A 84 8.19 -2.01 4.75
C ALA A 84 6.74 -1.95 4.22
N LEU A 85 6.51 -2.09 2.91
CA LEU A 85 5.19 -1.99 2.28
C LEU A 85 4.15 -2.92 2.94
N PHE A 86 4.54 -4.16 3.24
CA PHE A 86 3.65 -5.13 3.89
C PHE A 86 3.14 -4.60 5.24
N TRP A 87 4.05 -4.11 6.09
CA TRP A 87 3.72 -3.57 7.40
C TRP A 87 2.91 -2.27 7.31
N GLN A 88 3.21 -1.43 6.31
CA GLN A 88 2.44 -0.21 6.05
C GLN A 88 1.00 -0.53 5.67
N VAL A 89 0.77 -1.53 4.82
CA VAL A 89 -0.59 -1.97 4.43
C VAL A 89 -1.35 -2.50 5.65
N GLN A 90 -0.71 -3.31 6.49
CA GLN A 90 -1.32 -3.79 7.73
C GLN A 90 -1.69 -2.65 8.68
N LEU A 91 -0.78 -1.69 8.88
CA LEU A 91 -1.03 -0.52 9.71
C LEU A 91 -2.19 0.32 9.16
N ILE A 92 -2.22 0.59 7.86
CA ILE A 92 -3.32 1.32 7.21
C ILE A 92 -4.65 0.60 7.42
N SER A 93 -4.69 -0.72 7.28
CA SER A 93 -5.89 -1.52 7.53
C SER A 93 -6.37 -1.41 8.98
N SER A 94 -5.45 -1.49 9.94
CA SER A 94 -5.77 -1.37 11.37
C SER A 94 -6.32 0.02 11.70
N LEU A 95 -5.63 1.08 11.24
CA LEU A 95 -6.03 2.46 11.48
C LEU A 95 -7.39 2.77 10.84
N LYS A 96 -7.67 2.25 9.65
CA LYS A 96 -8.99 2.40 9.01
C LYS A 96 -10.10 1.81 9.86
N LYS A 97 -9.90 0.61 10.39
CA LYS A 97 -10.88 -0.05 11.27
C LYS A 97 -11.08 0.71 12.58
N GLU A 98 -10.01 1.22 13.17
CA GLU A 98 -10.09 2.02 14.38
C GLU A 98 -10.87 3.32 14.16
N ILE A 99 -10.63 4.01 13.03
CA ILE A 99 -11.39 5.20 12.64
C ILE A 99 -12.88 4.89 12.48
N GLU A 100 -13.23 3.75 11.90
CA GLU A 100 -14.62 3.31 11.73
C GLU A 100 -15.30 3.12 13.09
N LEU A 101 -14.69 2.35 13.99
CA LEU A 101 -15.21 2.11 15.34
C LEU A 101 -15.35 3.40 16.15
N LEU A 102 -14.38 4.32 16.05
CA LEU A 102 -14.43 5.60 16.74
C LEU A 102 -15.58 6.48 16.22
N LYS A 103 -15.87 6.43 14.92
CA LYS A 103 -17.01 7.16 14.35
C LYS A 103 -18.34 6.61 14.83
N GLU A 104 -18.48 5.28 14.89
CA GLU A 104 -19.68 4.62 15.42
C GLU A 104 -19.90 4.96 16.90
N GLU A 105 -18.83 4.96 17.70
CA GLU A 105 -18.90 5.34 19.11
C GLU A 105 -19.34 6.80 19.28
N LEU A 106 -18.78 7.73 18.49
CA LEU A 106 -19.19 9.14 18.51
C LEU A 106 -20.67 9.31 18.16
N GLU A 107 -21.15 8.60 17.14
CA GLU A 107 -22.56 8.65 16.75
C GLU A 107 -23.47 8.11 17.86
N ARG A 108 -23.10 6.98 18.48
CA ARG A 108 -23.82 6.43 19.63
C ARG A 108 -23.89 7.42 20.79
N ARG A 109 -22.78 8.08 21.13
CA ARG A 109 -22.72 9.07 22.21
C ARG A 109 -23.55 10.31 21.93
N ASN A 110 -23.56 10.80 20.69
CA ASN A 110 -24.41 11.92 20.30
C ASN A 110 -25.89 11.56 20.47
N ASN A 111 -26.31 10.37 20.01
CA ASN A 111 -27.68 9.90 20.20
C ASN A 111 -28.06 9.75 21.69
N GLU A 112 -27.14 9.28 22.53
CA GLU A 112 -27.33 9.24 23.98
C GLU A 112 -27.53 10.64 24.56
N PHE A 113 -26.69 11.61 24.17
CA PHE A 113 -26.81 13.00 24.63
C PHE A 113 -28.13 13.64 24.23
N ASP A 114 -28.54 13.49 22.97
CA ASP A 114 -29.83 14.02 22.50
C ASP A 114 -31.00 13.46 23.32
N SER A 115 -30.95 12.15 23.65
CA SER A 115 -31.97 11.52 24.47
C SER A 115 -32.01 12.04 25.91
N LEU A 116 -30.83 12.35 26.47
CA LEU A 116 -30.69 12.90 27.82
C LEU A 116 -31.14 14.36 27.86
N GLU A 117 -30.88 15.14 26.82
CA GLU A 117 -31.34 16.52 26.70
C GLU A 117 -32.88 16.60 26.68
N VAL A 118 -33.52 15.74 25.89
CA VAL A 118 -34.99 15.62 25.86
C VAL A 118 -35.56 15.26 27.23
N LYS A 119 -34.95 14.30 27.94
CA LYS A 119 -35.37 13.93 29.30
C LYS A 119 -35.17 15.08 30.29
N ALA A 120 -34.03 15.75 30.25
CA ALA A 120 -33.71 16.88 31.13
C ALA A 120 -34.69 18.04 30.92
N ASP A 121 -35.07 18.32 29.68
CA ASP A 121 -36.07 19.34 29.34
C ASP A 121 -37.47 18.97 29.87
N PHE A 122 -37.87 17.71 29.73
CA PHE A 122 -39.13 17.22 30.28
C PHE A 122 -39.19 17.42 31.81
N TYR A 123 -38.16 16.98 32.54
CA TYR A 123 -38.12 17.13 34.00
C TYR A 123 -38.07 18.58 34.45
N ARG A 124 -37.35 19.45 33.71
CA ARG A 124 -37.35 20.90 33.97
C ARG A 124 -38.76 21.49 33.87
N ARG A 125 -39.53 21.11 32.84
CA ARG A 125 -40.93 21.56 32.68
C ARG A 125 -41.84 21.02 33.79
N GLN A 126 -41.70 19.74 34.13
CA GLN A 126 -42.47 19.11 35.20
C GLN A 126 -42.24 19.79 36.55
N LEU A 127 -40.97 20.05 36.91
CA LEU A 127 -40.61 20.72 38.17
C LEU A 127 -41.24 22.12 38.28
N VAL A 128 -41.26 22.88 37.19
CA VAL A 128 -41.90 24.20 37.14
C VAL A 128 -43.41 24.10 37.37
N LEU A 129 -44.07 23.10 36.78
CA LEU A 129 -45.50 22.86 36.98
C LEU A 129 -45.80 22.46 38.43
N GLU A 130 -45.06 21.50 38.99
CA GLU A 130 -45.21 21.05 40.37
C GLU A 130 -45.01 22.20 41.36
N SER A 131 -44.00 23.05 41.14
CA SER A 131 -43.74 24.24 41.96
C SER A 131 -44.92 25.21 41.92
N ARG A 132 -45.50 25.47 40.73
CA ARG A 132 -46.68 26.34 40.58
C ARG A 132 -47.91 25.77 41.27
N PHE A 133 -48.17 24.46 41.11
CA PHE A 133 -49.27 23.80 41.80
C PHE A 133 -49.12 23.86 43.32
N GLY A 134 -47.91 23.62 43.84
CA GLY A 134 -47.61 23.76 45.27
C GLY A 134 -47.92 25.16 45.79
N MET A 135 -47.52 26.22 45.07
CA MET A 135 -47.85 27.60 45.45
C MET A 135 -49.35 27.88 45.43
N ILE A 136 -50.10 27.34 44.47
CA ILE A 136 -51.56 27.51 44.39
C ILE A 136 -52.25 26.83 45.57
N LEU A 137 -51.86 25.59 45.87
CA LEU A 137 -52.40 24.83 47.00
C LEU A 137 -52.11 25.55 48.32
N GLN A 138 -50.88 26.04 48.50
CA GLN A 138 -50.51 26.82 49.68
C GLN A 138 -51.40 28.06 49.86
N LYS A 139 -51.73 28.78 48.78
CA LYS A 139 -52.61 29.96 48.82
C LYS A 139 -54.09 29.65 49.00
N SER A 140 -54.51 28.41 48.75
CA SER A 140 -55.92 28.02 48.76
C SER A 140 -56.35 27.36 50.08
N PHE A 141 -55.39 26.80 50.83
CA PHE A 141 -55.63 26.08 52.09
C PHE A 141 -55.02 26.77 53.33
N TYR A 142 -54.50 27.99 53.18
CA TYR A 142 -54.05 28.91 54.23
C TYR A 142 -54.65 30.29 53.95
#